data_AF-C5KVL7-F1
#
_entry.id   AF-C5KVL7-F1
#
_cell.length_a   1.000
_cell.length_b   1.000
_cell.length_c   1.000
_cell.angle_alpha   90.00
_cell.angle_beta   90.00
_cell.angle_gamma   90.00
#
_symmetry.space_group_name_H-M   'P 1'
#
loop_
_entity.id
_entity.type
_entity.pdbx_description
1 polymer ?
#
loop_
_entity_poly.entity_id
_entity_poly.type
_entity_poly.pdbx_seq_one_letter_code
_entity_poly.pdbx_strand_id
1 'polypeptide(L)'
;AVRDSGLQRREPIVSLMDTGIKAEHPEFDGRLLKGINLDGLRGEDDADLHGHGTAMAGIIAANSNNGEGISGIADRVKIRSIRMSYKEGVAPVD
;
A
#
# COMPACT_ATOMS: atom_id res chain seq x y z
N ALA A 1 -15.58 14.88 -20.26
CA ALA A 1 -16.10 13.51 -20.15
C ALA A 1 -15.15 12.58 -20.91
N VAL A 2 -14.41 11.73 -20.21
CA VAL A 2 -13.55 10.72 -20.86
C VAL A 2 -14.47 9.63 -21.39
N ARG A 3 -14.41 9.40 -22.70
CA ARG A 3 -15.22 8.42 -23.43
C ARG A 3 -14.87 7.00 -22.97
N ASP A 4 -15.92 6.22 -22.75
CA ASP A 4 -15.85 4.80 -22.45
C ASP A 4 -15.47 4.04 -23.73
N SER A 5 -14.17 3.90 -24.00
CA SER A 5 -13.69 2.91 -24.94
C SER A 5 -13.88 1.55 -24.27
N GLY A 6 -14.56 0.60 -24.91
CA GLY A 6 -14.89 -0.74 -24.40
C GLY A 6 -13.69 -1.65 -24.08
N LEU A 7 -12.54 -1.08 -23.68
CA LEU A 7 -11.47 -1.75 -22.99
C LEU A 7 -11.98 -2.13 -21.59
N GLN A 8 -11.90 -3.41 -21.24
CA GLN A 8 -12.02 -3.82 -19.84
C GLN A 8 -11.06 -2.95 -19.02
N ARG A 9 -11.62 -2.08 -18.16
CA ARG A 9 -10.81 -1.34 -17.19
C ARG A 9 -10.20 -2.36 -16.25
N ARG A 10 -8.91 -2.66 -16.46
CA ARG A 10 -8.13 -3.41 -15.49
C ARG A 10 -8.07 -2.55 -14.23
N GLU A 11 -8.35 -3.14 -13.08
CA GLU A 11 -8.13 -2.47 -11.79
C GLU A 11 -6.64 -2.12 -11.69
N PRO A 12 -6.26 -0.83 -11.61
CA PRO A 12 -4.87 -0.45 -11.43
C PRO A 12 -4.36 -0.95 -10.08
N ILE A 13 -3.12 -1.44 -10.07
CA ILE A 13 -2.41 -1.80 -8.85
C ILE A 13 -1.32 -0.76 -8.62
N VAL A 14 -1.31 -0.16 -7.42
CA VAL A 14 -0.22 0.70 -6.96
C VAL A 14 0.65 -0.11 -6.00
N SER A 15 1.93 -0.26 -6.31
CA SER A 15 2.90 -0.87 -5.40
C SER A 15 3.68 0.23 -4.67
N LEU A 16 3.67 0.19 -3.34
CA LEU A 16 4.39 1.13 -2.49
C LEU A 16 5.68 0.46 -1.98
N MET A 17 6.83 1.04 -2.31
CA MET A 17 8.14 0.62 -1.79
C MET A 17 8.50 1.45 -0.56
N ASP A 18 8.36 0.89 0.64
CA ASP A 18 8.53 1.63 1.90
C ASP A 18 8.82 0.68 3.09
N THR A 19 8.49 1.05 4.33
CA THR A 19 8.67 0.24 5.54
C THR A 19 7.67 -0.91 5.70
N GLY A 20 6.70 -1.02 4.77
CA GLY A 20 5.60 -1.97 4.81
C GLY A 20 4.25 -1.27 4.78
N ILE A 21 3.16 -2.05 4.87
CA ILE A 21 1.81 -1.54 5.14
C ILE A 21 1.21 -2.42 6.23
N LYS A 22 0.58 -1.81 7.26
CA LYS A 22 -0.16 -2.57 8.26
C LYS A 22 -1.41 -3.20 7.63
N ALA A 23 -1.42 -4.52 7.52
CA ALA A 23 -2.43 -5.23 6.74
C ALA A 23 -3.84 -5.17 7.36
N GLU A 24 -3.92 -5.09 8.68
CA GLU A 24 -5.18 -5.03 9.43
C GLU A 24 -5.72 -3.61 9.60
N HIS A 25 -5.15 -2.62 8.89
CA HIS A 25 -5.64 -1.25 8.97
C HIS A 25 -6.93 -1.09 8.12
N PRO A 26 -8.06 -0.66 8.71
CA PRO A 26 -9.38 -0.67 8.06
C PRO A 26 -9.45 0.20 6.77
N GLU A 27 -8.55 1.18 6.67
CA GLU A 27 -8.37 2.01 5.47
C GLU A 27 -8.00 1.23 4.19
N PHE A 28 -7.55 -0.03 4.30
CA PHE A 28 -7.14 -0.84 3.15
C PHE A 28 -7.98 -2.11 2.93
N ASP A 29 -9.07 -2.27 3.70
CA ASP A 29 -9.95 -3.43 3.64
C ASP A 29 -10.43 -3.73 2.21
N GLY A 30 -10.31 -5.00 1.82
CA GLY A 30 -10.70 -5.48 0.48
C GLY A 30 -9.83 -4.98 -0.68
N ARG A 31 -8.80 -4.16 -0.43
CA ARG A 31 -7.96 -3.55 -1.47
C ARG A 31 -6.46 -3.79 -1.31
N LEU A 32 -5.98 -4.14 -0.11
CA LEU A 32 -4.60 -4.56 0.08
C LEU A 32 -4.35 -5.95 -0.54
N LEU A 33 -3.34 -6.03 -1.40
CA LEU A 33 -2.83 -7.27 -1.95
C LEU A 33 -1.69 -7.79 -1.05
N LYS A 34 -1.48 -9.12 -1.03
CA LYS A 34 -0.29 -9.73 -0.40
C LYS A 34 0.96 -8.98 -0.87
N GLY A 35 1.74 -8.48 0.08
CA GLY A 35 2.96 -7.75 -0.20
C GLY A 35 4.16 -8.66 -0.40
N ILE A 36 5.29 -8.00 -0.61
CA ILE A 36 6.59 -8.62 -0.84
C ILE A 36 7.55 -8.02 0.17
N ASN A 37 8.27 -8.87 0.91
CA ASN A 37 9.38 -8.42 1.74
C ASN A 37 10.71 -8.55 0.97
N LEU A 38 11.41 -7.43 0.83
CA LEU A 38 12.72 -7.28 0.21
C LEU A 38 13.70 -6.54 1.14
N ASP A 39 13.44 -6.50 2.45
CA ASP A 39 14.28 -5.76 3.42
C ASP A 39 15.60 -6.44 3.79
N GLY A 40 15.89 -7.61 3.20
CA GLY A 40 17.12 -8.37 3.42
C GLY A 40 17.13 -9.20 4.71
N LEU A 41 16.08 -9.15 5.53
CA LEU A 41 15.96 -9.98 6.73
C LEU A 41 15.31 -11.34 6.39
N ARG A 42 15.65 -12.38 7.16
CA ARG A 42 15.07 -13.72 6.95
C ARG A 42 13.59 -13.72 7.37
N GLY A 43 12.69 -13.92 6.41
CA GLY A 43 11.25 -14.08 6.66
C GLY A 43 10.41 -13.60 5.49
N GLU A 44 9.14 -14.00 5.45
CA GLU A 44 8.16 -13.52 4.46
C GLU A 44 7.28 -12.37 4.99
N ASP A 45 7.53 -11.90 6.22
CA ASP A 45 6.69 -10.89 6.88
C ASP A 45 6.85 -9.50 6.25
N ASP A 46 5.77 -9.00 5.65
CA ASP A 46 5.67 -7.70 4.99
C ASP A 46 5.01 -6.62 5.87
N ALA A 47 4.76 -6.93 7.15
CA ALA A 47 4.15 -6.01 8.10
C ALA A 47 4.97 -4.74 8.30
N ASP A 48 4.29 -3.60 8.36
CA ASP A 48 4.91 -2.33 8.69
C ASP A 48 5.25 -2.27 10.19
N LEU A 49 6.54 -2.24 10.51
CA LEU A 49 7.02 -2.11 11.89
C LEU A 49 7.38 -0.66 12.28
N HIS A 50 7.37 0.27 11.32
CA HIS A 50 7.75 1.67 11.55
C HIS A 50 6.54 2.62 11.47
N GLY A 51 5.61 2.36 10.55
CA GLY A 51 4.41 3.18 10.33
C GLY A 51 4.52 4.21 9.20
N HIS A 52 5.71 4.41 8.62
CA HIS A 52 5.90 5.38 7.53
C HIS A 52 5.17 4.92 6.26
N GLY A 53 5.38 3.67 5.85
CA GLY A 53 4.70 3.10 4.69
C GLY A 53 3.18 3.03 4.86
N THR A 54 2.68 2.76 6.07
CA THR A 54 1.23 2.82 6.37
C THR A 54 0.68 4.24 6.19
N ALA A 55 1.39 5.27 6.68
CA ALA A 55 0.98 6.66 6.50
C ALA A 55 0.96 7.06 5.01
N MET A 56 2.00 6.69 4.25
CA MET A 56 2.07 6.93 2.81
C MET A 56 0.98 6.19 2.05
N ALA A 57 0.69 4.93 2.41
CA ALA A 57 -0.39 4.16 1.84
C ALA A 57 -1.75 4.83 2.08
N GLY A 58 -1.96 5.46 3.24
CA GLY A 58 -3.16 6.21 3.55
C GLY A 58 -3.38 7.38 2.58
N ILE A 59 -2.34 8.20 2.35
CA ILE A 59 -2.40 9.33 1.40
C ILE A 59 -2.75 8.82 -0.01
N ILE A 60 -2.14 7.70 -0.42
CA ILE A 60 -2.32 7.16 -1.78
C ILE A 60 -3.72 6.56 -1.94
N ALA A 61 -4.14 5.69 -1.03
CA ALA A 61 -5.25 4.77 -1.27
C ALA A 61 -6.02 4.40 -0.01
N ALA A 62 -6.16 5.28 0.99
CA ALA A 62 -7.15 5.10 2.06
C ALA A 62 -8.58 4.99 1.49
N ASN A 63 -9.46 4.26 2.18
CA ASN A 63 -10.83 3.98 1.77
C ASN A 63 -11.67 5.26 1.92
N SER A 64 -12.26 5.77 0.84
CA SER A 64 -13.18 6.90 0.95
C SER A 64 -14.57 6.44 1.41
N ASN A 65 -15.27 7.31 2.15
CA ASN A 65 -16.66 7.11 2.58
C ASN A 65 -16.90 5.85 3.45
N ASN A 66 -15.89 5.39 4.18
CA ASN A 66 -15.99 4.31 5.18
C ASN A 66 -16.39 4.81 6.58
N GLY A 67 -16.38 6.13 6.82
CA GLY A 67 -16.67 6.73 8.13
C GLY A 67 -15.50 6.72 9.11
N GLU A 68 -14.29 6.41 8.63
CA GLU A 68 -13.05 6.34 9.41
C GLU A 68 -11.94 7.16 8.74
N GLY A 69 -10.89 7.50 9.51
CA GLY A 69 -9.63 8.05 9.00
C GLY A 69 -9.72 9.15 7.94
N ILE A 70 -9.17 8.90 6.76
CA ILE A 70 -8.97 9.87 5.67
C ILE A 70 -9.36 9.25 4.32
N SER A 71 -9.48 10.07 3.27
CA SER A 71 -9.68 9.59 1.90
C SER A 71 -8.39 9.67 1.09
N GLY A 72 -8.01 8.56 0.45
CA GLY A 72 -6.83 8.50 -0.41
C GLY A 72 -7.05 9.19 -1.75
N ILE A 73 -5.97 9.65 -2.38
CA ILE A 73 -6.00 10.27 -3.72
C ILE A 73 -6.57 9.30 -4.78
N ALA A 74 -6.25 8.01 -4.64
CA ALA A 74 -6.61 6.93 -5.54
C ALA A 74 -7.39 5.83 -4.80
N ASP A 75 -8.48 6.20 -4.13
CA ASP A 75 -9.34 5.34 -3.30
C ASP A 75 -9.94 4.07 -3.98
N ARG A 76 -9.85 3.96 -5.31
CA ARG A 76 -10.37 2.83 -6.10
C ARG A 76 -9.29 1.85 -6.59
N VAL A 77 -8.03 2.06 -6.24
CA VAL A 77 -6.95 1.16 -6.66
C VAL A 77 -6.76 0.01 -5.67
N LYS A 78 -6.25 -1.11 -6.17
CA LYS A 78 -5.60 -2.11 -5.31
C LYS A 78 -4.23 -1.59 -4.93
N ILE A 79 -3.83 -1.79 -3.67
CA ILE A 79 -2.52 -1.38 -3.18
C ILE A 79 -1.71 -2.61 -2.77
N ARG A 80 -0.40 -2.61 -3.03
CA ARG A 80 0.52 -3.67 -2.63
C ARG A 80 1.68 -3.07 -1.87
N SER A 81 2.03 -3.69 -0.74
CA SER A 81 3.26 -3.38 -0.01
C SER A 81 4.47 -4.04 -0.67
N ILE A 82 5.55 -3.28 -0.86
CA ILE A 82 6.90 -3.79 -1.10
C ILE A 82 7.76 -3.25 0.04
N ARG A 83 7.99 -4.07 1.05
CA ARG A 83 8.80 -3.69 2.21
C ARG A 83 10.28 -3.72 1.81
N MET A 84 10.95 -2.59 1.91
CA MET A 84 12.37 -2.41 1.57
C MET A 84 13.24 -2.05 2.77
N SER A 85 12.65 -1.63 3.89
CA SER A 85 13.41 -1.21 5.07
C SER A 85 12.72 -1.60 6.38
N TYR A 86 13.52 -1.85 7.42
CA TYR A 86 13.07 -2.38 8.70
C TYR A 86 12.85 -1.32 9.79
N LYS A 87 13.76 -0.33 9.94
CA LYS A 87 13.78 0.52 11.14
C LYS A 87 14.06 2.02 10.98
N GLU A 88 14.70 2.48 9.90
CA GLU A 88 15.04 3.90 9.75
C GLU A 88 14.49 4.56 8.48
N GLY A 89 13.62 3.86 7.72
CA GLY A 89 13.16 4.34 6.42
C GLY A 89 14.28 4.41 5.36
N VAL A 90 15.47 3.91 5.68
CA VAL A 90 16.60 3.79 4.78
C VAL A 90 16.71 2.32 4.36
N ALA A 91 16.67 2.06 3.06
CA ALA A 91 16.96 0.74 2.52
C ALA A 91 18.42 0.36 2.84
N PRO A 92 18.72 -0.91 3.17
CA PRO A 92 20.11 -1.36 3.31
C PRO A 92 20.90 -1.00 2.05
N VAL A 93 22.00 -0.27 2.23
CA VAL A 93 22.98 0.02 1.18
C VAL A 93 24.21 -0.83 1.47
N ASP A 94 24.35 -1.92 0.72
CA ASP A 94 25.60 -2.70 0.66
C ASP A 94 26.55 -2.07 -0.38
#